data_AF-A0A7C2XRP0-F1
#
_entry.id   AF-A0A7C2XRP0-F1
#
_cell.length_a   1.000
_cell.length_b   1.000
_cell.length_c   1.000
_cell.angle_alpha   90.00
_cell.angle_beta   90.00
_cell.angle_gamma   90.00
#
_symmetry.space_group_name_H-M   'P 1'
#
loop_
_entity.id
_entity.type
_entity.pdbx_description
1 polymer ?
#
loop_
_entity_poly.entity_id
_entity_poly.type
_entity_poly.pdbx_seq_one_letter_code
_entity_poly.pdbx_strand_id
1 'polypeptide(L)'
;MKRFLFFILLILILVIVNCVPSSYQSPKVLRPGEKALGAGVFFGKYESVIPVDLSLYFRHGVFEKADLGLKVSGFPDLGHNVFFDAKYNFLEQPLLISGDFGFMTFAEYFTPDDELKALGFHPTVLFGSNRIYGGIGWNYFILREKKSPMFKEPYVSISRESGPRLLIGTSLGRKWKFNSELIFSSYSKDRFPGSVVVVGFGIHRVFIRKN
;
A
#
# COMPACT_ATOMS: atom_id res chain seq x y z
N MET A 1 -11.92 9.91 -28.96
CA MET A 1 -12.44 10.50 -27.70
C MET A 1 -12.57 9.47 -26.57
N LYS A 2 -13.65 8.68 -26.43
CA LYS A 2 -13.94 7.89 -25.20
C LYS A 2 -12.74 7.11 -24.59
N ARG A 3 -11.95 6.37 -25.39
CA ARG A 3 -10.73 5.67 -24.90
C ARG A 3 -9.63 6.62 -24.39
N PHE A 4 -9.43 7.77 -25.04
CA PHE A 4 -8.45 8.78 -24.62
C PHE A 4 -8.87 9.47 -23.32
N LEU A 5 -10.17 9.79 -23.19
CA LEU A 5 -10.72 10.32 -21.94
C LEU A 5 -10.60 9.30 -20.81
N PHE A 6 -10.84 8.00 -21.08
CA PHE A 6 -10.60 6.93 -20.11
C PHE A 6 -9.11 6.83 -19.72
N PHE A 7 -8.16 6.94 -20.66
CA PHE A 7 -6.73 6.97 -20.33
C PHE A 7 -6.33 8.21 -19.52
N ILE A 8 -6.89 9.40 -19.80
CA ILE A 8 -6.66 10.59 -18.97
C ILE A 8 -7.27 10.43 -17.57
N LEU A 9 -8.49 9.89 -17.47
CA LEU A 9 -9.12 9.62 -16.17
C LEU A 9 -8.33 8.57 -15.39
N LEU A 10 -7.85 7.52 -16.06
CA LEU A 10 -6.98 6.51 -15.49
C LEU A 10 -5.64 7.11 -15.06
N ILE A 11 -5.04 8.02 -15.83
CA ILE A 11 -3.79 8.71 -15.43
C ILE A 11 -4.03 9.64 -14.23
N LEU A 12 -5.16 10.34 -14.15
CA LEU A 12 -5.52 11.15 -12.98
C LEU A 12 -5.79 10.28 -11.74
N ILE A 13 -6.46 9.14 -11.91
CA ILE A 13 -6.58 8.10 -10.88
C ILE A 13 -5.21 7.48 -10.56
N LEU A 14 -4.27 7.46 -11.50
CA LEU A 14 -2.86 7.07 -11.29
C LEU A 14 -1.97 8.24 -10.79
N VAL A 15 -2.57 9.34 -10.27
CA VAL A 15 -1.85 10.49 -9.66
C VAL A 15 -2.28 10.80 -8.21
N ILE A 16 -3.40 10.29 -7.71
CA ILE A 16 -4.03 10.65 -6.41
C ILE A 16 -3.80 9.62 -5.25
N VAL A 17 -3.01 8.53 -5.42
CA VAL A 17 -3.34 7.20 -4.81
C VAL A 17 -2.05 6.27 -4.63
N ASN A 18 -1.19 6.16 -3.56
CA ASN A 18 -0.32 4.92 -3.30
C ASN A 18 0.08 4.47 -1.81
N CYS A 19 0.65 3.25 -1.62
CA CYS A 19 0.50 2.20 -0.57
C CYS A 19 1.48 2.01 0.61
N VAL A 20 0.99 1.41 1.73
CA VAL A 20 1.74 0.87 2.90
C VAL A 20 1.57 -0.68 3.07
N PRO A 21 2.60 -1.45 3.50
CA PRO A 21 2.80 -2.89 3.18
C PRO A 21 1.81 -3.95 3.68
N SER A 22 2.07 -5.21 3.23
CA SER A 22 1.58 -6.53 3.72
C SER A 22 0.50 -7.27 2.92
N SER A 23 0.08 -6.80 1.74
CA SER A 23 -0.85 -7.58 0.91
C SER A 23 -0.70 -7.37 -0.61
N TYR A 24 -0.29 -8.42 -1.31
CA TYR A 24 -0.34 -8.57 -2.77
C TYR A 24 0.53 -7.61 -3.61
N GLN A 25 1.75 -7.27 -3.16
CA GLN A 25 2.72 -6.51 -3.99
C GLN A 25 3.44 -7.39 -5.04
N SER A 26 2.83 -8.51 -5.46
CA SER A 26 3.28 -9.27 -6.62
C SER A 26 3.00 -8.50 -7.93
N PRO A 27 3.86 -8.57 -8.96
CA PRO A 27 3.62 -7.92 -10.25
C PRO A 27 2.52 -8.61 -11.09
N LYS A 28 1.89 -9.69 -10.61
CA LYS A 28 0.67 -10.23 -11.24
C LYS A 28 -0.51 -9.27 -10.97
N VAL A 29 -1.21 -8.93 -12.04
CA VAL A 29 -2.57 -8.35 -12.02
C VAL A 29 -3.64 -9.45 -12.18
N LEU A 30 -4.77 -9.29 -11.49
CA LEU A 30 -5.95 -10.15 -11.62
C LEU A 30 -6.65 -9.98 -12.97
N ARG A 31 -7.08 -11.08 -13.59
CA ARG A 31 -7.84 -11.06 -14.86
C ARG A 31 -9.26 -10.51 -14.65
N PRO A 32 -9.93 -9.95 -15.68
CA PRO A 32 -11.32 -9.52 -15.61
C PRO A 32 -12.24 -10.55 -14.95
N GLY A 33 -12.91 -10.16 -13.87
CA GLY A 33 -13.80 -11.06 -13.11
C GLY A 33 -13.11 -11.89 -12.03
N GLU A 34 -11.78 -12.04 -12.01
CA GLU A 34 -11.06 -12.61 -10.87
C GLU A 34 -11.20 -11.68 -9.65
N LYS A 35 -11.27 -12.27 -8.45
CA LYS A 35 -11.23 -11.56 -7.18
C LYS A 35 -10.16 -12.18 -6.28
N ALA A 36 -9.46 -11.40 -5.47
CA ALA A 36 -8.65 -11.91 -4.37
C ALA A 36 -9.22 -11.44 -3.04
N LEU A 37 -9.10 -12.28 -2.02
CA LEU A 37 -9.31 -11.92 -0.62
C LEU A 37 -8.16 -12.53 0.19
N GLY A 38 -7.68 -11.79 1.18
CA GLY A 38 -6.65 -12.27 2.08
C GLY A 38 -6.46 -11.40 3.31
N ALA A 39 -5.46 -11.77 4.11
CA ALA A 39 -5.02 -11.07 5.30
C ALA A 39 -3.50 -11.02 5.31
N GLY A 40 -2.92 -10.05 6.03
CA GLY A 40 -1.48 -9.97 6.20
C GLY A 40 -1.06 -9.21 7.44
N VAL A 41 0.02 -9.67 8.06
CA VAL A 41 0.70 -9.02 9.17
C VAL A 41 1.96 -8.32 8.65
N PHE A 42 2.32 -7.17 9.22
CA PHE A 42 3.72 -6.71 9.14
C PHE A 42 4.29 -6.36 10.50
N PHE A 43 5.62 -6.46 10.56
CA PHE A 43 6.47 -6.03 11.65
C PHE A 43 7.37 -4.93 11.10
N GLY A 44 7.12 -3.67 11.49
CA GLY A 44 8.10 -2.61 11.26
C GLY A 44 9.18 -2.66 12.33
N LYS A 45 10.41 -2.27 12.02
CA LYS A 45 11.32 -1.75 13.05
C LYS A 45 11.38 -0.23 12.92
N TYR A 46 10.88 0.47 13.94
CA TYR A 46 11.05 1.92 14.05
C TYR A 46 11.74 2.27 15.37
N GLU A 47 13.01 2.68 15.28
CA GLU A 47 13.91 2.90 16.42
C GLU A 47 13.89 1.73 17.42
N SER A 48 13.17 1.90 18.53
CA SER A 48 13.02 0.95 19.65
C SER A 48 11.65 0.25 19.69
N VAL A 49 10.72 0.60 18.80
CA VAL A 49 9.36 0.04 18.74
C VAL A 49 9.24 -0.91 17.55
N ILE A 50 8.52 -2.02 17.75
CA ILE A 50 8.14 -2.97 16.71
C ILE A 50 6.62 -2.86 16.50
N PRO A 51 6.11 -1.91 15.70
CA PRO A 51 4.69 -1.88 15.35
C PRO A 51 4.30 -3.16 14.61
N VAL A 52 3.25 -3.81 15.12
CA VAL A 52 2.59 -4.96 14.48
C VAL A 52 1.26 -4.48 13.93
N ASP A 53 1.09 -4.59 12.61
CA ASP A 53 -0.16 -4.24 11.93
C ASP A 53 -0.80 -5.51 11.34
N LEU A 54 -2.02 -5.83 11.77
CA LEU A 54 -2.89 -6.81 11.14
C LEU A 54 -3.82 -6.14 10.11
N SER A 55 -3.81 -6.67 8.89
CA SER A 55 -4.60 -6.16 7.78
C SER A 55 -5.48 -7.21 7.10
N LEU A 56 -6.59 -6.75 6.54
CA LEU A 56 -7.44 -7.49 5.60
C LEU A 56 -7.39 -6.79 4.25
N TYR A 57 -7.40 -7.55 3.15
CA TYR A 57 -7.48 -6.98 1.81
C TYR A 57 -8.39 -7.75 0.86
N PHE A 58 -8.97 -7.00 -0.06
CA PHE A 58 -9.77 -7.43 -1.19
C PHE A 58 -9.17 -6.85 -2.48
N ARG A 59 -9.31 -7.56 -3.60
CA ARG A 59 -8.84 -7.10 -4.91
C ARG A 59 -9.74 -7.65 -6.02
N HIS A 60 -9.89 -6.93 -7.12
CA HIS A 60 -10.74 -7.32 -8.23
C HIS A 60 -10.13 -6.94 -9.59
N GLY A 61 -9.96 -7.92 -10.49
CA GLY A 61 -9.58 -7.67 -11.87
C GLY A 61 -10.72 -7.03 -12.66
N VAL A 62 -10.48 -5.81 -13.14
CA VAL A 62 -11.49 -4.96 -13.82
C VAL A 62 -11.25 -4.94 -15.33
N PHE A 63 -9.99 -4.89 -15.75
CA PHE A 63 -9.56 -4.85 -17.15
C PHE A 63 -8.46 -5.89 -17.40
N GLU A 64 -8.22 -6.25 -18.66
CA GLU A 64 -7.24 -7.30 -19.03
C GLU A 64 -5.85 -7.08 -18.42
N LYS A 65 -5.46 -5.81 -18.28
CA LYS A 65 -4.19 -5.37 -17.70
C LYS A 65 -4.35 -4.56 -16.42
N ALA A 66 -5.53 -4.48 -15.80
CA ALA A 66 -5.69 -3.69 -14.56
C ALA A 66 -6.67 -4.29 -13.53
N ASP A 67 -6.25 -4.23 -12.27
CA ASP A 67 -7.08 -4.58 -11.12
C ASP A 67 -7.12 -3.43 -10.10
N LEU A 68 -8.15 -3.45 -9.25
CA LEU A 68 -8.35 -2.51 -8.15
C LEU A 68 -8.34 -3.25 -6.81
N GLY A 69 -7.81 -2.63 -5.76
CA GLY A 69 -7.73 -3.15 -4.41
C GLY A 69 -8.41 -2.28 -3.36
N LEU A 70 -8.72 -2.91 -2.23
CA LEU A 70 -9.15 -2.28 -0.98
C LEU A 70 -8.49 -3.05 0.17
N LYS A 71 -7.84 -2.36 1.09
CA LYS A 71 -7.27 -2.93 2.32
C LYS A 71 -7.76 -2.10 3.51
N VAL A 72 -7.87 -2.76 4.66
CA VAL A 72 -8.06 -2.10 5.96
C VAL A 72 -6.98 -2.65 6.88
N SER A 73 -6.28 -1.78 7.59
CA SER A 73 -5.23 -2.15 8.54
C SER A 73 -5.22 -1.24 9.77
N GLY A 74 -4.23 -1.42 10.63
CA GLY A 74 -4.07 -0.72 11.90
C GLY A 74 -4.61 -1.48 13.12
N PHE A 75 -4.93 -2.77 12.97
CA PHE A 75 -5.46 -3.57 14.08
C PHE A 75 -4.33 -4.23 14.91
N PRO A 76 -4.44 -4.28 16.24
CA PRO A 76 -5.49 -3.66 17.07
C PRO A 76 -5.25 -2.17 17.39
N ASP A 77 -3.98 -1.75 17.54
CA ASP A 77 -3.63 -0.52 18.30
C ASP A 77 -3.07 0.64 17.45
N LEU A 78 -3.06 0.54 16.12
CA LEU A 78 -2.34 1.48 15.21
C LEU A 78 -3.26 2.43 14.41
N GLY A 79 -4.53 2.56 14.83
CA GLY A 79 -5.55 3.41 14.20
C GLY A 79 -6.07 2.87 12.86
N HIS A 80 -7.38 2.90 12.61
CA HIS A 80 -7.95 2.23 11.45
C HIS A 80 -7.62 2.92 10.13
N ASN A 81 -6.72 2.30 9.37
CA ASN A 81 -6.20 2.82 8.11
C ASN A 81 -6.96 2.19 6.94
N VAL A 82 -7.66 3.03 6.18
CA VAL A 82 -8.39 2.61 4.97
C VAL A 82 -7.56 2.91 3.74
N PHE A 83 -7.58 1.96 2.80
CA PHE A 83 -6.59 1.89 1.74
C PHE A 83 -7.20 1.43 0.42
N PHE A 84 -7.07 2.18 -0.67
CA PHE A 84 -7.70 1.88 -1.96
C PHE A 84 -6.66 1.86 -3.08
N ASP A 85 -6.55 0.81 -3.90
CA ASP A 85 -5.49 0.74 -4.94
C ASP A 85 -5.91 0.38 -6.36
N ALA A 86 -5.01 0.68 -7.29
CA ALA A 86 -5.05 0.30 -8.69
C ALA A 86 -3.66 -0.22 -9.11
N LYS A 87 -3.60 -1.32 -9.87
CA LYS A 87 -2.34 -1.80 -10.47
C LYS A 87 -2.53 -2.06 -11.95
N TYR A 88 -1.57 -1.60 -12.75
CA TYR A 88 -1.57 -1.74 -14.20
C TYR A 88 -0.36 -2.57 -14.67
N ASN A 89 -0.63 -3.59 -15.48
CA ASN A 89 0.35 -4.50 -16.04
C ASN A 89 0.95 -3.94 -17.34
N PHE A 90 2.17 -3.43 -17.28
CA PHE A 90 2.88 -2.93 -18.45
C PHE A 90 3.31 -4.09 -19.37
N LEU A 91 3.95 -5.13 -18.79
CA LEU A 91 4.59 -6.22 -19.52
C LEU A 91 4.35 -7.59 -18.86
N GLU A 92 3.93 -8.59 -19.64
CA GLU A 92 3.71 -9.96 -19.15
C GLU A 92 4.88 -10.92 -19.40
N GLN A 93 5.70 -10.65 -20.41
CA GLN A 93 6.82 -11.51 -20.83
C GLN A 93 7.95 -10.63 -21.41
N PRO A 94 9.24 -11.00 -21.24
CA PRO A 94 9.73 -12.18 -20.52
C PRO A 94 9.68 -12.02 -18.98
N LEU A 95 9.48 -10.80 -18.49
CA LEU A 95 9.38 -10.45 -17.07
C LEU A 95 8.00 -9.83 -16.83
N LEU A 96 7.36 -10.13 -15.68
CA LEU A 96 6.19 -9.38 -15.24
C LEU A 96 6.65 -8.00 -14.78
N ILE A 97 6.04 -6.93 -15.30
CA ILE A 97 6.30 -5.54 -14.86
C ILE A 97 4.96 -4.80 -14.72
N SER A 98 4.68 -4.28 -13.53
CA SER A 98 3.43 -3.56 -13.25
C SER A 98 3.65 -2.30 -12.42
N GLY A 99 2.96 -1.22 -12.75
CA GLY A 99 2.83 -0.05 -11.89
C GLY A 99 1.72 -0.29 -10.86
N ASP A 100 1.98 0.03 -9.60
CA ASP A 100 1.09 -0.12 -8.45
C ASP A 100 0.81 1.27 -7.83
N PHE A 101 -0.46 1.54 -7.50
CA PHE A 101 -0.96 2.87 -7.16
C PHE A 101 -2.30 2.91 -6.37
N GLY A 102 -2.30 2.88 -5.01
CA GLY A 102 -3.43 3.15 -4.10
C GLY A 102 -3.40 4.10 -2.85
N PHE A 103 -4.35 5.02 -2.62
CA PHE A 103 -4.37 6.04 -1.56
C PHE A 103 -4.50 5.46 -0.14
N MET A 104 -3.80 6.07 0.82
CA MET A 104 -3.98 5.82 2.25
C MET A 104 -4.56 7.04 2.98
N THR A 105 -5.62 6.81 3.75
CA THR A 105 -6.10 7.74 4.78
C THR A 105 -5.90 7.13 6.16
N PHE A 106 -5.13 7.80 7.00
CA PHE A 106 -5.14 7.56 8.45
C PHE A 106 -6.25 8.41 9.06
N ALA A 107 -7.13 7.77 9.82
CA ALA A 107 -8.14 8.44 10.62
C ALA A 107 -8.48 7.58 11.83
N GLU A 108 -8.28 8.12 13.03
CA GLU A 108 -8.78 7.50 14.26
C GLU A 108 -10.30 7.72 14.35
N TYR A 109 -11.07 6.92 13.61
CA TYR A 109 -12.53 7.06 13.50
C TYR A 109 -13.33 6.91 14.82
N PHE A 110 -12.66 6.73 15.97
CA PHE A 110 -13.27 6.49 17.28
C PHE A 110 -12.77 7.42 18.41
N THR A 111 -11.84 8.34 18.16
CA THR A 111 -11.38 9.37 19.12
C THR A 111 -11.89 10.75 18.66
N PRO A 112 -12.85 11.39 19.37
CA PRO A 112 -13.56 12.57 18.85
C PRO A 112 -12.73 13.83 18.57
N ASP A 113 -11.58 14.03 19.24
CA ASP A 113 -10.98 15.37 19.37
C ASP A 113 -9.51 15.55 18.94
N ASP A 114 -8.72 14.49 18.77
CA ASP A 114 -7.26 14.58 18.50
C ASP A 114 -6.85 14.01 17.12
N GLU A 115 -7.59 14.41 16.08
CA GLU A 115 -7.46 13.91 14.71
C GLU A 115 -6.04 14.01 14.07
N LEU A 116 -5.24 12.95 14.19
CA LEU A 116 -4.06 12.72 13.34
C LEU A 116 -4.51 12.38 11.90
N LYS A 117 -4.78 13.39 11.08
CA LYS A 117 -5.16 13.22 9.68
C LYS A 117 -3.91 13.15 8.80
N ALA A 118 -3.44 11.93 8.55
CA ALA A 118 -2.35 11.68 7.61
C ALA A 118 -2.85 11.12 6.27
N LEU A 119 -2.26 11.60 5.17
CA LEU A 119 -2.57 11.20 3.80
C LEU A 119 -1.32 10.65 3.12
N GLY A 120 -1.41 9.46 2.51
CA GLY A 120 -0.28 8.75 1.92
C GLY A 120 -0.38 8.50 0.41
N PHE A 121 0.75 8.68 -0.27
CA PHE A 121 0.99 8.42 -1.69
C PHE A 121 2.36 7.75 -1.86
N HIS A 122 2.47 6.57 -2.47
CA HIS A 122 3.73 5.79 -2.53
C HIS A 122 4.07 5.12 -3.90
N PRO A 123 4.07 5.82 -5.05
CA PRO A 123 4.11 5.22 -6.39
C PRO A 123 5.19 4.15 -6.53
N THR A 124 4.84 2.97 -7.06
CA THR A 124 5.73 1.79 -7.07
C THR A 124 5.71 1.07 -8.41
N VAL A 125 6.88 0.67 -8.92
CA VAL A 125 7.05 -0.26 -10.04
C VAL A 125 7.48 -1.61 -9.48
N LEU A 126 6.65 -2.62 -9.71
CA LEU A 126 6.88 -4.02 -9.33
C LEU A 126 7.41 -4.79 -10.54
N PHE A 127 8.39 -5.67 -10.33
CA PHE A 127 8.98 -6.47 -11.40
C PHE A 127 9.37 -7.87 -10.92
N GLY A 128 9.31 -8.87 -11.81
CA GLY A 128 9.72 -10.24 -11.52
C GLY A 128 8.77 -11.29 -12.08
N SER A 129 8.27 -12.16 -11.20
CA SER A 129 7.55 -13.39 -11.56
C SER A 129 6.39 -13.71 -10.61
N ASN A 130 5.59 -14.72 -10.98
CA ASN A 130 4.53 -15.30 -10.15
C ASN A 130 5.01 -16.05 -8.87
N ARG A 131 6.32 -15.97 -8.54
CA ARG A 131 6.95 -16.66 -7.38
C ARG A 131 7.93 -15.79 -6.60
N ILE A 132 8.72 -14.96 -7.27
CA ILE A 132 9.71 -14.04 -6.68
C ILE A 132 9.58 -12.69 -7.41
N TYR A 133 9.58 -11.60 -6.66
CA TYR A 133 9.44 -10.24 -7.17
C TYR A 133 10.30 -9.25 -6.40
N GLY A 134 10.66 -8.17 -7.07
CA GLY A 134 11.18 -6.95 -6.47
C GLY A 134 10.28 -5.77 -6.78
N GLY A 135 10.56 -4.63 -6.17
CA GLY A 135 9.93 -3.36 -6.52
C GLY A 135 10.78 -2.18 -6.10
N ILE A 136 10.65 -1.09 -6.84
CA ILE A 136 11.20 0.23 -6.50
C ILE A 136 10.02 1.19 -6.48
N GLY A 137 9.95 2.02 -5.45
CA GLY A 137 8.94 3.06 -5.34
C GLY A 137 9.43 4.28 -4.58
N TRP A 138 8.51 5.21 -4.39
CA TRP A 138 8.64 6.33 -3.47
C TRP A 138 7.58 6.20 -2.38
N ASN A 139 7.76 6.89 -1.27
CA ASN A 139 6.76 7.12 -0.22
C ASN A 139 6.63 8.64 -0.06
N TYR A 140 5.42 9.17 0.10
CA TYR A 140 5.14 10.58 0.33
C TYR A 140 3.91 10.71 1.23
N PHE A 141 4.08 11.35 2.38
CA PHE A 141 3.03 11.60 3.37
C PHE A 141 2.84 13.09 3.60
N ILE A 142 1.59 13.47 3.86
CA ILE A 142 1.23 14.74 4.49
C ILE A 142 0.62 14.40 5.84
N LEU A 143 1.25 14.81 6.95
CA LEU A 143 0.75 14.55 8.30
C LEU A 143 0.18 15.84 8.89
N ARG A 144 -1.07 15.80 9.37
CA ARG A 144 -1.71 16.89 10.13
C ARG A 144 -1.78 16.49 11.60
N GLU A 145 -1.13 17.27 12.47
CA GLU A 145 -0.95 16.98 13.90
C GLU A 145 -1.44 18.17 14.74
N LYS A 146 -2.36 17.94 15.66
CA LYS A 146 -2.81 18.94 16.65
C LYS A 146 -1.82 18.94 17.82
N LYS A 147 -1.02 20.00 17.95
CA LYS A 147 -0.06 20.17 19.04
C LYS A 147 -0.69 21.00 20.15
N SER A 148 -0.88 20.38 21.30
CA SER A 148 -1.29 21.04 22.55
C SER A 148 -0.06 21.23 23.46
N PRO A 149 0.69 22.35 23.34
CA PRO A 149 1.76 22.66 24.27
C PRO A 149 1.18 23.03 25.64
N MET A 150 1.82 22.58 26.72
CA MET A 150 1.35 22.67 28.11
C MET A 150 0.91 24.07 28.60
N PHE A 151 1.25 25.15 27.89
CA PHE A 151 0.95 26.54 28.25
C PHE A 151 0.55 27.44 27.06
N LYS A 152 0.02 26.91 25.94
CA LYS A 152 -0.57 27.74 24.85
C LYS A 152 -1.76 27.04 24.21
N GLU A 153 -2.59 27.83 23.52
CA GLU A 153 -3.67 27.34 22.65
C GLU A 153 -3.18 26.22 21.69
N PRO A 154 -3.98 25.15 21.48
CA PRO A 154 -3.60 24.06 20.60
C PRO A 154 -3.57 24.53 19.14
N TYR A 155 -2.48 24.23 18.44
CA TYR A 155 -2.26 24.63 17.05
C TYR A 155 -2.07 23.42 16.13
N VAL A 156 -2.44 23.58 14.85
CA VAL A 156 -2.27 22.53 13.85
C VAL A 156 -0.91 22.67 13.17
N SER A 157 -0.08 21.65 13.33
CA SER A 157 1.15 21.42 12.59
C SER A 157 0.86 20.60 11.34
N ILE A 158 1.52 20.92 10.22
CA ILE A 158 1.50 20.09 9.00
C ILE A 158 2.94 19.77 8.59
N SER A 159 3.34 18.50 8.67
CA SER A 159 4.62 18.03 8.12
C SER A 159 4.42 17.34 6.77
N ARG A 160 5.51 17.23 6.01
CA ARG A 160 5.58 16.44 4.77
C ARG A 160 6.81 15.56 4.86
N GLU A 161 6.62 14.27 4.62
CA GLU A 161 7.70 13.29 4.70
C GLU A 161 7.75 12.53 3.38
N SER A 162 8.96 12.27 2.86
CA SER A 162 9.07 11.47 1.66
C SER A 162 10.38 10.69 1.61
N GLY A 163 10.44 9.68 0.75
CA GLY A 163 11.57 8.78 0.73
C GLY A 163 11.49 7.67 -0.32
N PRO A 164 12.63 7.16 -0.84
CA PRO A 164 12.63 5.98 -1.67
C PRO A 164 12.22 4.73 -0.88
N ARG A 165 11.61 3.78 -1.60
CA ARG A 165 11.29 2.44 -1.12
C ARG A 165 11.86 1.37 -2.04
N LEU A 166 12.46 0.34 -1.45
CA LEU A 166 12.81 -0.92 -2.10
C LEU A 166 11.97 -2.05 -1.50
N LEU A 167 11.55 -2.97 -2.34
CA LEU A 167 10.79 -4.18 -2.01
C LEU A 167 11.53 -5.40 -2.59
N ILE A 168 11.56 -6.48 -1.82
CA ILE A 168 11.78 -7.84 -2.35
C ILE A 168 10.79 -8.80 -1.68
N GLY A 169 10.24 -9.75 -2.44
CA GLY A 169 9.26 -10.69 -1.90
C GLY A 169 9.09 -11.97 -2.70
N THR A 170 8.33 -12.90 -2.11
CA THR A 170 7.97 -14.18 -2.72
C THR A 170 6.46 -14.39 -2.68
N SER A 171 5.92 -15.23 -3.58
CA SER A 171 4.51 -15.64 -3.58
C SER A 171 4.37 -17.13 -3.88
N LEU A 172 4.34 -17.95 -2.84
CA LEU A 172 4.34 -19.42 -2.90
C LEU A 172 2.93 -20.00 -2.80
N GLY A 173 2.72 -21.23 -3.28
CA GLY A 173 1.42 -21.90 -3.29
C GLY A 173 0.66 -21.87 -4.64
N ARG A 174 -0.58 -22.37 -4.63
CA ARG A 174 -1.44 -22.56 -5.81
C ARG A 174 -2.84 -21.94 -5.64
N LYS A 175 -3.74 -22.60 -4.87
CA LYS A 175 -5.11 -22.12 -4.58
C LYS A 175 -5.09 -21.04 -3.50
N TRP A 176 -4.48 -21.37 -2.37
CA TRP A 176 -3.97 -20.41 -1.40
C TRP A 176 -2.55 -20.01 -1.80
N LYS A 177 -2.23 -18.75 -1.54
CA LYS A 177 -0.97 -18.11 -1.85
C LYS A 177 -0.43 -17.43 -0.59
N PHE A 178 0.82 -17.73 -0.28
CA PHE A 178 1.56 -17.18 0.85
C PHE A 178 2.60 -16.21 0.29
N ASN A 179 2.54 -14.96 0.72
CA ASN A 179 3.49 -13.92 0.37
C ASN A 179 4.40 -13.63 1.56
N SER A 180 5.69 -13.43 1.30
CA SER A 180 6.64 -12.86 2.26
C SER A 180 7.36 -11.68 1.61
N GLU A 181 7.50 -10.58 2.33
CA GLU A 181 7.97 -9.30 1.80
C GLU A 181 8.98 -8.67 2.77
N LEU A 182 10.12 -8.21 2.26
CA LEU A 182 11.07 -7.35 2.94
C LEU A 182 11.07 -5.99 2.25
N ILE A 183 10.85 -4.94 3.03
CA ILE A 183 10.70 -3.58 2.52
C ILE A 183 11.65 -2.64 3.27
N PHE A 184 12.39 -1.85 2.50
CA PHE A 184 13.36 -0.88 3.00
C PHE A 184 12.87 0.50 2.55
N SER A 185 12.54 1.38 3.49
CA SER A 185 12.11 2.76 3.21
C SER A 185 13.02 3.73 3.95
N SER A 186 13.45 4.82 3.30
CA SER A 186 14.35 5.80 3.92
C SER A 186 13.72 7.20 3.88
N TYR A 187 13.41 7.79 5.04
CA TYR A 187 12.63 9.04 5.12
C TYR A 187 13.47 10.27 5.47
N SER A 188 12.99 11.43 5.02
CA SER A 188 13.58 12.74 5.27
C SER A 188 13.42 13.23 6.72
N LYS A 189 14.26 12.68 7.64
CA LYS A 189 14.71 13.18 8.97
C LYS A 189 13.73 13.71 10.04
N ASP A 190 12.56 14.27 9.71
CA ASP A 190 11.80 15.11 10.65
C ASP A 190 11.00 14.32 11.71
N ARG A 191 10.51 13.13 11.35
CA ARG A 191 9.69 12.27 12.25
C ARG A 191 10.00 10.77 12.16
N PHE A 192 10.65 10.34 11.08
CA PHE A 192 11.17 8.97 10.89
C PHE A 192 12.64 8.99 10.40
N PRO A 193 13.60 9.55 11.16
CA PRO A 193 15.00 9.66 10.75
C PRO A 193 15.66 8.29 10.45
N GLY A 194 15.91 8.04 9.16
CA GLY A 194 16.73 6.93 8.68
C GLY A 194 15.96 5.85 7.93
N SER A 195 16.48 4.62 7.98
CA SER A 195 15.99 3.49 7.20
C SER A 195 15.05 2.60 8.03
N VAL A 196 13.76 2.62 7.71
CA VAL A 196 12.76 1.70 8.23
C VAL A 196 12.82 0.39 7.46
N VAL A 197 12.96 -0.72 8.18
CA VAL A 197 12.81 -2.08 7.62
C VAL A 197 11.46 -2.64 8.07
N VAL A 198 10.68 -3.15 7.13
CA VAL A 198 9.39 -3.80 7.37
C VAL A 198 9.45 -5.24 6.85
N VAL A 199 9.06 -6.19 7.70
CA VAL A 199 8.88 -7.60 7.35
C VAL A 199 7.38 -7.90 7.26
N GLY A 200 6.89 -8.21 6.07
CA GLY A 200 5.48 -8.52 5.81
C GLY A 200 5.24 -9.99 5.50
N PHE A 201 4.14 -10.54 6.00
CA PHE A 201 3.63 -11.86 5.65
C PHE A 201 2.14 -11.79 5.33
N GLY A 202 1.71 -12.35 4.20
CA GLY A 202 0.31 -12.33 3.78
C GLY A 202 -0.17 -13.69 3.27
N ILE A 203 -1.41 -14.05 3.58
CA ILE A 203 -2.10 -15.22 3.01
C ILE A 203 -3.31 -14.75 2.21
N HIS A 204 -3.51 -15.29 1.01
CA HIS A 204 -4.66 -14.95 0.18
C HIS A 204 -5.12 -16.09 -0.71
N ARG A 205 -6.31 -15.91 -1.28
CA ARG A 205 -6.91 -16.80 -2.27
C ARG A 205 -7.42 -16.00 -3.46
N VAL A 206 -7.09 -16.46 -4.66
CA VAL A 206 -7.71 -15.96 -5.89
C VAL A 206 -8.95 -16.81 -6.20
N PHE A 207 -10.07 -16.14 -6.37
CA PHE A 207 -11.36 -16.68 -6.80
C PHE A 207 -11.47 -16.42 -8.30
N ILE A 208 -11.27 -17.47 -9.09
CA ILE A 208 -11.48 -17.45 -10.54
C ILE A 208 -12.99 -17.49 -10.79
N ARG A 209 -13.48 -16.61 -11.66
CA ARG A 209 -14.85 -16.67 -12.16
C ARG A 209 -15.04 -18.00 -12.88
N LYS A 210 -15.99 -18.82 -12.40
CA LYS A 210 -16.56 -19.87 -13.25
C LYS A 210 -17.40 -19.18 -14.33
N ASN A 211 -17.18 -19.60 -15.57
CA ASN A 211 -18.16 -19.41 -16.64
C ASN A 211 -19.27 -20.44 -16.48
#